data_AF-A0A853BE87-F1
#
_entry.id   AF-A0A853BE87-F1
#
_cell.length_a   1.000
_cell.length_b   1.000
_cell.length_c   1.000
_cell.angle_alpha   90.00
_cell.angle_beta   90.00
_cell.angle_gamma   90.00
#
_symmetry.space_group_name_H-M   'P 1'
#
loop_
_entity.id
_entity.type
_entity.pdbx_description
1 polymer ?
#
loop_
_entity_poly.entity_id
_entity_poly.type
_entity_poly.pdbx_seq_one_letter_code
_entity_poly.pdbx_strand_id
1 'polypeptide(L)'
;MGRVEEAICVAAYSTSAPVCSYTYRWWAAGTSFYLKQRSLDAIKISLHGPDLRHPEPGFKLGIDSSAQATAHEKLLWRFDDGAMGWFPGREIARGVRHVVRIRVPWDTMQAGRRAVDFDFFLAEGRPYWPNSRQIRKNRAGLGPLRNSAGQYLTAACYHRTTFDPAMAKVTQGRG
;
A
#
# COMPACT_ATOMS: atom_id res chain seq x y z
N MET A 1 15.29 26.55 4.59
CA MET A 1 14.17 26.45 3.63
C MET A 1 13.80 24.97 3.53
N GLY A 2 12.74 24.53 4.19
CA GLY A 2 12.38 23.10 4.28
C GLY A 2 11.91 22.59 2.92
N ARG A 3 12.47 21.46 2.44
CA ARG A 3 11.98 20.80 1.22
C ARG A 3 10.52 20.43 1.44
N VAL A 4 9.63 20.87 0.56
CA VAL A 4 8.28 20.33 0.45
C VAL A 4 8.44 18.85 0.13
N GLU A 5 8.11 17.97 1.07
CA GLU A 5 8.04 16.53 0.80
C GLU A 5 6.93 16.32 -0.24
N GLU A 6 7.29 15.88 -1.45
CA GLU A 6 6.31 15.43 -2.42
C GLU A 6 5.57 14.23 -1.83
N ALA A 7 4.28 14.44 -1.55
CA ALA A 7 3.38 13.44 -1.04
C ALA A 7 2.14 13.38 -1.91
N ILE A 8 1.63 12.17 -2.09
CA ILE A 8 0.36 11.94 -2.76
C ILE A 8 -0.62 11.45 -1.70
N CYS A 9 -1.77 12.10 -1.65
CA CYS A 9 -2.90 11.68 -0.81
C CYS A 9 -3.99 11.13 -1.72
N VAL A 10 -4.54 9.98 -1.36
CA VAL A 10 -5.56 9.28 -2.15
C VAL A 10 -6.64 8.73 -1.23
N ALA A 11 -7.87 8.88 -1.68
CA ALA A 11 -9.04 8.19 -1.15
C ALA A 11 -9.83 7.62 -2.33
N ALA A 12 -10.55 6.52 -2.09
CA ALA A 12 -11.56 6.02 -3.01
C ALA A 12 -12.92 6.61 -2.61
N TYR A 13 -13.64 7.17 -3.58
CA TYR A 13 -14.97 7.73 -3.39
C TYR A 13 -15.98 7.05 -4.31
N SER A 14 -17.13 6.75 -3.74
CA SER A 14 -18.26 6.18 -4.45
C SER A 14 -19.29 7.26 -4.76
N THR A 15 -19.61 7.44 -6.05
CA THR A 15 -20.66 8.39 -6.47
C THR A 15 -22.07 7.80 -6.32
N SER A 16 -22.22 6.48 -6.36
CA SER A 16 -23.53 5.80 -6.28
C SER A 16 -24.00 5.56 -4.85
N ALA A 17 -23.05 5.42 -3.93
CA ALA A 17 -23.30 5.38 -2.49
C ALA A 17 -22.34 6.41 -1.90
N PRO A 18 -22.79 7.53 -1.29
CA PRO A 18 -21.94 8.68 -0.94
C PRO A 18 -20.99 8.37 0.23
N VAL A 19 -20.09 7.41 0.02
CA VAL A 19 -19.12 6.90 0.98
C VAL A 19 -17.72 7.15 0.44
N CYS A 20 -16.82 7.49 1.35
CA CYS A 20 -15.40 7.72 1.07
C CYS A 20 -14.59 6.75 1.93
N SER A 21 -13.50 6.21 1.36
CA SER A 21 -12.54 5.44 2.12
C SER A 21 -11.74 6.32 3.07
N TYR A 22 -10.91 5.69 3.90
CA TYR A 22 -9.81 6.41 4.52
C TYR A 22 -8.87 7.02 3.48
N THR A 23 -8.25 8.15 3.83
CA THR A 23 -7.21 8.77 3.03
C THR A 23 -5.86 8.14 3.37
N TYR A 24 -5.14 7.74 2.32
CA TYR A 24 -3.77 7.25 2.40
C TYR A 24 -2.83 8.34 1.90
N ARG A 25 -1.81 8.65 2.68
CA ARG A 25 -0.68 9.50 2.27
C ARG A 25 0.50 8.59 1.96
N TRP A 26 1.16 8.82 0.84
CA TRP A 26 2.48 8.24 0.60
C TRP A 26 3.48 9.29 0.14
N TRP A 27 4.73 9.12 0.52
CA TRP A 27 5.81 10.09 0.28
C TRP A 27 7.17 9.38 0.19
N ALA A 28 8.15 10.07 -0.36
CA ALA A 28 9.55 9.66 -0.33
C ALA A 28 10.29 10.40 0.79
N ALA A 29 11.16 9.70 1.52
CA ALA A 29 12.09 10.32 2.46
C ALA A 29 13.41 9.54 2.47
N GLY A 30 14.51 10.24 2.15
CA GLY A 30 15.80 9.60 1.91
C GLY A 30 15.71 8.54 0.81
N THR A 31 16.24 7.34 1.10
CA THR A 31 16.22 6.16 0.22
C THR A 31 14.95 5.32 0.37
N SER A 32 13.96 5.78 1.14
CA SER A 32 12.75 5.02 1.45
C SER A 32 11.50 5.69 0.92
N PHE A 33 10.44 4.90 0.81
CA PHE A 33 9.08 5.40 0.68
C PHE A 33 8.25 4.99 1.88
N TYR A 34 7.22 5.76 2.15
CA TYR A 34 6.29 5.49 3.23
C TYR A 34 4.86 5.61 2.74
N LEU A 35 3.99 4.76 3.27
CA LEU A 35 2.56 4.72 3.01
C LEU A 35 1.84 4.64 4.35
N LYS A 36 0.95 5.58 4.61
CA LYS A 36 0.31 5.75 5.92
C LYS A 36 -1.16 6.13 5.74
N GLN A 37 -2.03 5.50 6.52
CA GLN A 37 -3.42 5.92 6.62
C GLN A 37 -3.53 7.15 7.53
N ARG A 38 -4.14 8.23 7.04
CA ARG A 38 -4.17 9.55 7.71
C ARG A 38 -5.07 9.63 8.93
N SER A 39 -6.06 8.76 9.07
CA SER A 39 -7.03 8.82 10.18
C SER A 39 -6.61 7.99 11.40
N LEU A 40 -5.86 6.92 11.19
CA LEU A 40 -5.40 6.05 12.28
C LEU A 40 -4.01 6.44 12.78
N ASP A 41 -3.18 7.00 11.89
CA ASP A 41 -1.77 7.35 12.10
C ASP A 41 -0.87 6.24 12.69
N ALA A 42 -1.43 5.03 12.85
CA ALA A 42 -0.79 3.92 13.55
C ALA A 42 -0.13 2.92 12.61
N ILE A 43 -0.70 2.64 11.43
CA ILE A 43 -0.13 1.67 10.48
C ILE A 43 0.65 2.42 9.40
N LYS A 44 1.89 1.97 9.16
CA LYS A 44 2.79 2.46 8.13
C LYS A 44 3.38 1.29 7.34
N ILE A 45 3.41 1.40 6.02
CA ILE A 45 4.26 0.55 5.18
C ILE A 45 5.50 1.34 4.84
N SER A 46 6.66 0.77 5.16
CA SER A 46 7.98 1.35 4.89
C SER A 46 8.63 0.53 3.78
N LEU A 47 8.99 1.20 2.71
CA LEU A 47 9.64 0.58 1.55
C LEU A 47 11.08 1.02 1.56
N HIS A 48 11.92 0.22 2.21
CA HIS A 48 13.32 0.55 2.36
C HIS A 48 14.04 0.19 1.07
N GLY A 49 14.60 1.19 0.39
CA GLY A 49 15.64 0.95 -0.60
C GLY A 49 16.90 0.38 0.07
N PRO A 50 18.00 0.19 -0.68
CA PRO A 50 19.29 -0.11 -0.08
C PRO A 50 19.66 1.01 0.90
N ASP A 51 19.54 0.70 2.19
CA ASP A 51 19.77 1.60 3.31
C ASP A 51 20.62 0.83 4.32
N LEU A 52 21.83 1.32 4.57
CA LEU A 52 22.80 0.68 5.46
C LEU A 52 22.30 0.54 6.90
N ARG A 53 21.23 1.27 7.27
CA ARG A 53 20.59 1.18 8.59
C ARG A 53 19.70 -0.05 8.75
N HIS A 54 19.40 -0.76 7.67
CA HIS A 54 18.59 -1.96 7.68
C HIS A 54 19.44 -3.17 7.27
N PRO A 55 19.35 -4.29 8.01
CA PRO A 55 20.18 -5.47 7.74
C PRO A 55 19.94 -6.04 6.34
N GLU A 56 18.74 -5.84 5.78
CA GLU A 56 18.41 -6.18 4.41
C GLU A 56 17.51 -5.10 3.77
N PRO A 57 17.68 -4.79 2.46
CA PRO A 57 16.68 -4.03 1.72
C PRO A 57 15.39 -4.84 1.65
N GLY A 58 14.26 -4.22 1.98
CA GLY A 58 13.00 -4.93 2.06
C GLY A 58 11.82 -4.03 2.36
N PHE A 59 10.64 -4.63 2.42
CA PHE A 59 9.42 -3.93 2.74
C PHE A 59 8.95 -4.35 4.12
N LYS A 60 8.53 -3.35 4.90
CA LYS A 60 8.05 -3.57 6.25
C LYS A 60 6.67 -2.98 6.39
N LEU A 61 5.70 -3.82 6.70
CA LEU A 61 4.44 -3.38 7.28
C LEU A 61 4.80 -3.12 8.76
N GLY A 62 4.48 -1.96 9.33
CA GLY A 62 4.89 -1.58 10.69
C GLY A 62 3.89 -0.68 11.41
N ILE A 63 3.94 -0.67 12.74
CA ILE A 63 3.33 0.41 13.51
C ILE A 63 4.26 1.61 13.38
N ASP A 64 3.70 2.78 13.16
CA ASP A 64 4.46 4.02 13.28
C ASP A 64 4.98 4.16 14.72
N SER A 65 6.28 4.39 14.90
CA SER A 65 6.88 4.54 16.22
C SER A 65 6.22 5.65 17.04
N SER A 66 5.75 6.73 16.38
CA SER A 66 5.00 7.81 17.05
C SER A 66 3.63 7.39 17.58
N ALA A 67 3.07 6.28 17.08
CA ALA A 67 1.78 5.77 17.48
C ALA A 67 1.87 4.52 18.37
N GLN A 68 3.08 3.99 18.62
CA GLN A 68 3.26 2.69 19.28
C GLN A 68 2.60 2.63 20.67
N ALA A 69 2.63 3.72 21.44
CA ALA A 69 2.00 3.80 22.75
C ALA A 69 0.46 3.77 22.73
N THR A 70 -0.18 4.16 21.61
CA THR A 70 -1.65 4.29 21.49
C THR A 70 -2.25 3.38 20.42
N ALA A 71 -1.41 2.63 19.69
CA ALA A 71 -1.85 1.80 18.58
C ALA A 71 -2.88 0.75 19.01
N HIS A 72 -2.70 0.18 20.21
CA HIS A 72 -3.59 -0.82 20.81
C HIS A 72 -4.98 -0.27 21.19
N GLU A 73 -5.16 1.06 21.25
CA GLU A 73 -6.46 1.69 21.51
C GLU A 73 -7.24 1.92 20.21
N LYS A 74 -6.53 2.06 19.08
CA LYS A 74 -7.08 2.44 17.78
C LYS A 74 -7.16 1.31 16.78
N LEU A 75 -6.45 0.21 17.05
CA LEU A 75 -6.39 -0.96 16.20
C LEU A 75 -6.95 -2.17 16.95
N LEU A 76 -7.86 -2.90 16.28
CA LEU A 76 -8.24 -4.26 16.68
C LEU A 76 -7.07 -5.25 16.57
N TRP A 77 -5.97 -4.84 15.94
CA TRP A 77 -4.76 -5.63 15.88
C TRP A 77 -4.04 -5.66 17.24
N ARG A 78 -3.90 -6.87 17.80
CA ARG A 78 -3.14 -7.17 19.01
C ARG A 78 -1.88 -7.94 18.57
N PHE A 79 -0.71 -7.56 19.10
CA PHE A 79 0.56 -8.21 18.81
C PHE A 79 0.98 -8.98 20.06
N ASP A 80 0.95 -10.31 20.03
CA ASP A 80 1.53 -11.13 21.11
C ASP A 80 2.99 -11.51 20.79
N ASP A 81 3.43 -11.29 19.54
CA ASP A 81 4.63 -11.85 18.93
C ASP A 81 5.48 -10.82 18.14
N GLY A 82 5.27 -9.53 18.40
CA GLY A 82 6.17 -8.46 17.97
C GLY A 82 5.77 -7.72 16.70
N ALA A 83 6.44 -6.60 16.46
CA ALA A 83 6.11 -5.65 15.41
C ALA A 83 6.24 -6.28 14.02
N MET A 84 5.10 -6.43 13.36
CA MET A 84 4.86 -6.52 11.91
C MET A 84 6.07 -6.83 11.00
N GLY A 85 5.91 -7.91 10.24
CA GLY A 85 6.99 -8.59 9.52
C GLY A 85 7.51 -7.87 8.27
N TRP A 86 8.76 -8.18 7.98
CA TRP A 86 9.37 -7.93 6.67
C TRP A 86 8.72 -8.83 5.61
N PHE A 87 8.58 -8.31 4.41
CA PHE A 87 8.13 -9.07 3.26
C PHE A 87 8.92 -8.66 2.01
N PRO A 88 9.14 -9.61 1.08
CA PRO A 88 9.99 -9.35 -0.07
C PRO A 88 9.25 -8.62 -1.18
N GLY A 89 7.91 -8.62 -1.21
CA GLY A 89 7.13 -8.30 -2.42
C GLY A 89 7.42 -9.31 -3.56
N ARG A 90 6.95 -9.01 -4.78
CA ARG A 90 7.09 -9.90 -5.95
C ARG A 90 7.74 -9.18 -7.12
N GLU A 91 8.86 -9.68 -7.61
CA GLU A 91 9.43 -9.19 -8.88
C GLU A 91 8.51 -9.57 -10.04
N ILE A 92 8.19 -8.60 -10.90
CA ILE A 92 7.28 -8.78 -12.05
C ILE A 92 7.93 -8.45 -13.40
N ALA A 93 9.08 -7.78 -13.36
CA ALA A 93 9.97 -7.53 -14.48
C ALA A 93 11.34 -7.12 -13.91
N ARG A 94 12.40 -7.17 -14.72
CA ARG A 94 13.75 -6.77 -14.29
C ARG A 94 13.73 -5.36 -13.69
N GLY A 95 14.17 -5.25 -12.44
CA GLY A 95 14.23 -3.98 -11.70
C GLY A 95 12.85 -3.41 -11.33
N VAL A 96 11.79 -4.23 -11.36
CA VAL A 96 10.42 -3.82 -11.02
C VAL A 96 9.77 -4.84 -10.09
N ARG A 97 9.32 -4.36 -8.93
CA ARG A 97 8.72 -5.16 -7.88
C ARG A 97 7.32 -4.67 -7.56
N HIS A 98 6.33 -5.57 -7.63
CA HIS A 98 5.03 -5.37 -7.00
C HIS A 98 5.21 -5.50 -5.50
N VAL A 99 5.08 -4.38 -4.81
CA VAL A 99 5.41 -4.25 -3.39
C VAL A 99 4.26 -4.80 -2.57
N VAL A 100 3.11 -4.15 -2.66
CA VAL A 100 1.94 -4.42 -1.84
C VAL A 100 0.69 -4.07 -2.63
N ARG A 101 -0.40 -4.75 -2.27
CA ARG A 101 -1.75 -4.38 -2.65
C ARG A 101 -2.47 -3.85 -1.43
N ILE A 102 -2.97 -2.63 -1.49
CA ILE A 102 -3.98 -2.18 -0.53
C ILE A 102 -5.34 -2.38 -1.17
N ARG A 103 -6.15 -3.23 -0.55
CA ARG A 103 -7.56 -3.40 -0.90
C ARG A 103 -8.39 -2.48 -0.02
N VAL A 104 -9.09 -1.57 -0.65
CA VAL A 104 -10.10 -0.72 -0.03
C VAL A 104 -11.45 -1.27 -0.47
N PRO A 105 -12.14 -2.06 0.37
CA PRO A 105 -13.51 -2.43 0.07
C PRO A 105 -14.30 -1.14 -0.13
N TRP A 106 -15.08 -1.07 -1.21
CA TRP A 106 -16.03 0.02 -1.46
C TRP A 106 -17.05 0.17 -0.30
N ASP A 107 -17.12 -0.92 0.45
CA ASP A 107 -18.13 -1.39 1.35
C ASP A 107 -17.70 -1.30 2.82
N THR A 108 -16.61 -0.59 3.14
CA THR A 108 -16.18 -0.39 4.55
C THR A 108 -17.24 0.26 5.45
N MET A 109 -18.46 0.53 4.93
CA MET A 109 -19.66 0.89 5.69
C MET A 109 -20.97 0.16 5.23
N GLN A 110 -21.02 -0.67 4.17
CA GLN A 110 -22.24 -1.41 3.73
C GLN A 110 -21.90 -2.69 2.95
N ALA A 111 -22.66 -3.78 3.14
CA ALA A 111 -22.40 -5.06 2.47
C ALA A 111 -22.49 -4.99 0.93
N GLY A 112 -21.38 -5.24 0.25
CA GLY A 112 -21.26 -5.26 -1.21
C GLY A 112 -20.07 -6.13 -1.66
N ARG A 113 -19.98 -6.39 -2.96
CA ARG A 113 -18.99 -7.31 -3.56
C ARG A 113 -17.84 -6.60 -4.28
N ARG A 114 -17.60 -5.30 -4.03
CA ARG A 114 -16.69 -4.48 -4.86
C ARG A 114 -15.61 -3.81 -4.02
N ALA A 115 -14.39 -3.78 -4.55
CA ALA A 115 -13.24 -3.15 -3.94
C ALA A 115 -12.47 -2.32 -4.96
N VAL A 116 -11.80 -1.29 -4.46
CA VAL A 116 -10.71 -0.62 -5.15
C VAL A 116 -9.41 -1.19 -4.61
N ASP A 117 -8.61 -1.76 -5.50
CA ASP A 117 -7.26 -2.20 -5.19
C ASP A 117 -6.26 -1.16 -5.70
N PHE A 118 -5.34 -0.75 -4.82
CA PHE A 118 -4.14 -0.01 -5.17
C PHE A 118 -2.95 -0.99 -5.18
N ASP A 119 -2.46 -1.31 -6.37
CA ASP A 119 -1.23 -2.09 -6.54
C ASP A 119 -0.04 -1.14 -6.64
N PHE A 120 0.93 -1.28 -5.73
CA PHE A 120 2.12 -0.44 -5.67
C PHE A 120 3.32 -1.12 -6.33
N PHE A 121 4.07 -0.37 -7.13
CA PHE A 121 5.25 -0.84 -7.83
C PHE A 121 6.45 0.03 -7.51
N LEU A 122 7.52 -0.62 -7.07
CA LEU A 122 8.84 -0.03 -6.93
C LEU A 122 9.66 -0.38 -8.18
N ALA A 123 10.21 0.64 -8.84
CA ALA A 123 10.99 0.46 -10.06
C ALA A 123 12.34 1.17 -9.97
N GLU A 124 13.37 0.53 -10.51
CA GLU A 124 14.72 1.08 -10.64
C GLU A 124 14.85 1.86 -11.96
N GLY A 125 15.46 3.05 -11.91
CA GLY A 125 15.82 3.84 -13.08
C GLY A 125 14.66 4.59 -13.76
N ARG A 126 13.47 3.99 -13.90
CA ARG A 126 12.29 4.64 -14.51
C ARG A 126 10.96 4.26 -13.86
N PRO A 127 9.95 5.14 -13.87
CA PRO A 127 8.59 4.81 -13.43
C PRO A 127 7.99 3.61 -14.19
N TYR A 128 7.17 2.82 -13.50
CA TYR A 128 6.51 1.65 -14.07
C TYR A 128 5.01 1.67 -13.80
N TRP A 129 4.19 1.51 -14.84
CA TRP A 129 2.78 1.12 -14.67
C TRP A 129 2.53 -0.12 -15.54
N PRO A 130 1.91 -1.18 -14.98
CA PRO A 130 1.53 -2.35 -15.78
C PRO A 130 0.52 -1.92 -16.85
N ASN A 131 0.67 -2.40 -18.09
CA ASN A 131 -0.18 -2.01 -19.22
C ASN A 131 -0.39 -0.47 -19.29
N SER A 132 0.71 0.28 -19.38
CA SER A 132 0.73 1.74 -19.26
C SER A 132 -0.24 2.45 -20.21
N ARG A 133 -0.49 1.92 -21.41
CA ARG A 133 -1.50 2.44 -22.35
C ARG A 133 -2.90 2.41 -21.72
N GLN A 134 -3.32 1.27 -21.18
CA GLN A 134 -4.63 1.12 -20.56
C GLN A 134 -4.75 1.93 -19.27
N ILE A 135 -3.70 1.94 -18.44
CA ILE A 135 -3.68 2.73 -17.19
C ILE A 135 -3.84 4.21 -17.47
N ARG A 136 -3.14 4.74 -18.50
CA ARG A 136 -3.29 6.15 -18.93
C ARG A 136 -4.68 6.43 -19.48
N LYS A 137 -5.19 5.56 -20.36
CA LYS A 137 -6.56 5.68 -20.91
C LYS A 137 -7.61 5.78 -19.80
N ASN A 138 -7.45 4.98 -18.75
CA ASN A 138 -8.37 4.93 -17.62
C ASN A 138 -8.08 5.96 -16.53
N ARG A 139 -7.02 6.78 -16.66
CA ARG A 139 -6.53 7.69 -15.61
C ARG A 139 -6.35 6.98 -14.25
N ALA A 140 -5.90 5.73 -14.29
CA ALA A 140 -5.82 4.84 -13.13
C ALA A 140 -4.42 4.79 -12.49
N GLY A 141 -3.46 5.54 -13.03
CA GLY A 141 -2.08 5.57 -12.54
C GLY A 141 -1.86 6.70 -11.55
N LEU A 142 -1.16 6.40 -10.46
CA LEU A 142 -0.75 7.35 -9.43
C LEU A 142 0.78 7.40 -9.34
N GLY A 143 1.32 8.58 -9.04
CA GLY A 143 2.76 8.85 -9.06
C GLY A 143 3.27 9.42 -10.39
N PRO A 144 4.59 9.41 -10.62
CA PRO A 144 5.60 8.73 -9.80
C PRO A 144 6.10 9.59 -8.64
N LEU A 145 6.44 8.96 -7.52
CA LEU A 145 7.34 9.55 -6.53
C LEU A 145 8.76 9.03 -6.75
N ARG A 146 9.76 9.88 -6.55
CA ARG A 146 11.18 9.50 -6.65
C ARG A 146 11.87 9.67 -5.30
N ASN A 147 12.65 8.68 -4.89
CA ASN A 147 13.49 8.76 -3.68
C ASN A 147 14.94 9.19 -4.02
N SER A 148 15.76 9.42 -2.99
CA SER A 148 17.16 9.84 -3.20
C SER A 148 18.07 8.74 -3.76
N ALA A 149 17.62 7.48 -3.76
CA ALA A 149 18.31 6.36 -4.41
C ALA A 149 17.99 6.27 -5.92
N GLY A 150 17.17 7.18 -6.45
CA GLY A 150 16.77 7.17 -7.87
C GLY A 150 15.74 6.10 -8.21
N GLN A 151 15.12 5.47 -7.21
CA GLN A 151 14.00 4.55 -7.40
C GLN A 151 12.69 5.33 -7.54
N TYR A 152 11.70 4.69 -8.15
CA TYR A 152 10.37 5.26 -8.38
C TYR A 152 9.29 4.40 -7.72
N LEU A 153 8.41 5.05 -6.95
CA LEU A 153 7.18 4.44 -6.47
C LEU A 153 6.01 4.94 -7.31
N THR A 154 5.22 3.99 -7.79
CA THR A 154 4.02 4.22 -8.60
C THR A 154 2.91 3.32 -8.07
N ALA A 155 1.66 3.67 -8.37
CA ALA A 155 0.54 2.77 -8.11
C ALA A 155 -0.43 2.72 -9.29
N ALA A 156 -1.14 1.62 -9.41
CA ALA A 156 -2.27 1.47 -10.32
C ALA A 156 -3.53 1.11 -9.53
N CYS A 157 -4.62 1.80 -9.85
CA CYS A 157 -5.95 1.58 -9.29
C CYS A 157 -6.74 0.58 -10.14
N TYR A 158 -7.41 -0.37 -9.49
CA TYR A 158 -8.27 -1.35 -10.15
C TYR A 158 -9.59 -1.51 -9.40
N HIS A 159 -10.69 -1.61 -10.13
CA HIS A 159 -11.93 -2.15 -9.57
C HIS A 159 -11.84 -3.68 -9.61
N ARG A 160 -11.95 -4.34 -8.46
CA ARG A 160 -11.98 -5.81 -8.35
C ARG A 160 -13.13 -6.25 -7.46
N THR A 161 -13.58 -7.49 -7.63
CA THR A 161 -14.55 -8.09 -6.71
C THR A 161 -13.86 -8.51 -5.41
N THR A 162 -14.53 -8.30 -4.27
CA THR A 162 -13.96 -8.54 -2.93
C THR A 162 -13.80 -10.01 -2.60
N PHE A 163 -14.60 -10.89 -3.21
CA PHE A 163 -14.64 -12.32 -2.90
C PHE A 163 -15.46 -13.11 -3.95
N ASP A 164 -14.98 -14.30 -4.33
CA ASP A 164 -15.80 -15.34 -4.96
C ASP A 164 -16.08 -16.43 -3.92
N PRO A 165 -17.34 -16.62 -3.48
CA PRO A 165 -17.71 -17.69 -2.54
C PRO A 165 -17.27 -19.09 -2.97
N ALA A 166 -17.11 -19.35 -4.27
CA ALA A 166 -16.65 -20.64 -4.77
C ALA A 166 -15.20 -20.97 -4.38
N MET A 167 -14.39 -19.96 -4.05
CA MET A 167 -12.98 -20.11 -3.64
C MET A 167 -12.80 -20.32 -2.14
N ALA A 168 -13.88 -20.28 -1.35
CA ALA A 168 -13.85 -20.42 0.11
C ALA A 168 -14.15 -21.85 0.61
N LYS A 169 -13.91 -22.87 -0.21
CA LYS A 169 -13.82 -24.24 0.29
C LYS A 169 -12.54 -24.38 1.11
N VAL A 170 -12.64 -24.03 2.39
CA VAL A 170 -11.73 -24.56 3.42
C VAL A 170 -12.00 -26.06 3.46
N THR A 171 -11.08 -26.86 2.92
CA THR A 171 -11.01 -28.29 3.23
C THR A 171 -10.74 -28.43 4.73
N GLN A 172 -11.80 -28.59 5.52
CA GLN A 172 -11.67 -29.21 6.83
C GLN A 172 -11.23 -30.65 6.60
N GLY A 173 -9.92 -30.90 6.73
CA GLY A 173 -9.42 -32.26 6.90
C GLY A 173 -9.96 -32.81 8.21
N ARG A 174 -10.69 -33.92 8.13
CA ARG A 174 -10.94 -34.76 9.30
C ARG A 174 -9.60 -35.36 9.73
N GLY A 175 -9.24 -35.15 10.99
CA GLY A 175 -8.22 -35.87 11.74
C GLY A 175 -8.68 -35.94 13.17
#